data_AF-A0A4U9UVV7-F1
#
_entry.id   AF-A0A4U9UVV7-F1
#
_cell.length_a   1.000
_cell.length_b   1.000
_cell.length_c   1.000
_cell.angle_alpha   90.00
_cell.angle_beta   90.00
_cell.angle_gamma   90.00
#
_symmetry.space_group_name_H-M   'P 1'
#
loop_
_entity.id
_entity.type
_entity.pdbx_description
1 polymer ?
#
loop_
_entity_poly.entity_id
_entity_poly.type
_entity_poly.pdbx_seq_one_letter_code
_entity_poly.pdbx_strand_id
1 'polypeptide(L)'
;MEGETEVWLLNELARQCGYRFESEGVRVIEFAQCGLKPLLKFARRMGIEWHALVDGDEAGKKYANAVRSMLDNHEDNERDRLTALPAPDMEHFMYREGFSSVYHRVASVPLKVQMPVRKVIIKAVHHTSKPDLAIEVAMQAGVWAPTRCPRC
;
A
#
# COMPACT_ATOMS: atom_id res chain seq x y z
N MET A 1 5.59 -1.54 4.86
CA MET A 1 5.16 -1.97 3.52
C MET A 1 6.06 -3.07 3.04
N GLU A 2 5.60 -3.86 2.08
CA GLU A 2 6.38 -4.99 1.58
C GLU A 2 7.51 -4.49 0.67
N GLY A 3 7.26 -3.53 -0.22
CA GLY A 3 8.30 -3.01 -1.14
C GLY A 3 8.48 -1.49 -1.18
N GLU A 4 9.66 -1.04 -1.65
CA GLU A 4 10.02 0.38 -1.84
C GLU A 4 8.99 1.19 -2.64
N THR A 5 8.42 0.60 -3.71
CA THR A 5 7.44 1.31 -4.55
C THR A 5 6.17 1.67 -3.79
N GLU A 6 5.71 0.78 -2.91
CA GLU A 6 4.54 1.04 -2.05
C GLU A 6 4.85 2.10 -1.01
N VAL A 7 6.06 2.09 -0.44
CA VAL A 7 6.52 3.13 0.50
C VAL A 7 6.44 4.49 -0.16
N TRP A 8 6.97 4.61 -1.38
CA TRP A 8 6.91 5.85 -2.14
C TRP A 8 5.47 6.27 -2.45
N LEU A 9 4.64 5.34 -2.95
CA LEU A 9 3.24 5.61 -3.30
C LEU A 9 2.43 6.09 -2.08
N LEU A 10 2.61 5.44 -0.93
CA LEU A 10 1.90 5.79 0.30
C LEU A 10 2.30 7.18 0.80
N ASN A 11 3.59 7.52 0.75
CA ASN A 11 4.06 8.86 1.11
C ASN A 11 3.45 9.93 0.19
N GLU A 12 3.39 9.65 -1.11
CA GLU A 12 2.84 10.61 -2.07
C GLU A 12 1.32 10.75 -1.93
N LEU A 13 0.58 9.66 -1.72
CA LEU A 13 -0.85 9.71 -1.44
C LEU A 13 -1.15 10.47 -0.14
N ALA A 14 -0.39 10.21 0.93
CA ALA A 14 -0.55 10.94 2.18
C ALA A 14 -0.34 12.46 1.97
N ARG A 15 0.69 12.84 1.22
CA ARG A 15 0.98 14.24 0.86
C ARG A 15 -0.20 14.90 0.14
N GLN A 16 -0.87 14.17 -0.75
CA GLN A 16 -2.03 14.67 -1.48
C GLN A 16 -3.29 14.76 -0.61
N CYS A 17 -3.43 13.88 0.38
CA CYS A 17 -4.46 13.97 1.40
C CYS A 17 -4.17 15.08 2.44
N GLY A 18 -3.03 15.76 2.36
CA GLY A 18 -2.63 16.83 3.28
C GLY A 18 -1.85 16.37 4.51
N TYR A 19 -1.59 15.06 4.63
CA TYR A 19 -0.76 14.51 5.69
C TYR A 19 0.72 14.57 5.31
N ARG A 20 1.56 15.07 6.23
CA ARG A 20 3.02 15.11 6.06
C ARG A 20 3.66 14.26 7.13
N PHE A 21 3.81 12.96 6.85
CA PHE A 21 4.40 12.00 7.79
C PHE A 21 5.74 12.46 8.38
N GLU A 22 6.62 13.06 7.58
CA GLU A 22 7.91 13.58 8.07
C GLU A 22 7.75 14.66 9.14
N SER A 23 6.75 15.54 9.01
CA SER A 23 6.45 16.59 9.99
C SER A 23 5.81 16.05 11.26
N GLU A 24 5.15 14.89 11.16
CA GLU A 24 4.54 14.16 12.28
C GLU A 24 5.51 13.16 12.94
N GLY A 25 6.75 13.05 12.44
CA GLY A 25 7.74 12.08 12.92
C GLY A 25 7.44 10.63 12.53
N VAL A 26 6.56 10.41 11.56
CA VAL A 26 6.19 9.10 11.02
C VAL A 26 7.10 8.75 9.85
N ARG A 27 7.68 7.54 9.87
CA ARG A 27 8.50 7.02 8.77
C ARG A 27 7.95 5.70 8.27
N VAL A 28 7.60 5.67 6.99
CA VAL A 28 7.22 4.44 6.31
C VAL A 28 8.50 3.68 5.91
N ILE A 29 8.59 2.42 6.32
CA ILE A 29 9.72 1.54 6.02
C ILE A 29 9.27 0.31 5.23
N GLU A 30 10.12 -0.14 4.32
CA GLU A 30 9.96 -1.46 3.72
C GLU A 30 10.56 -2.55 4.62
N PHE A 31 9.94 -3.73 4.62
CA PHE A 31 10.40 -4.85 5.43
C PHE A 31 10.74 -6.10 4.62
N ALA A 32 10.62 -6.12 3.29
CA ALA A 32 11.01 -7.29 2.49
C ALA A 32 12.50 -7.62 2.63
N GLN A 33 13.37 -6.60 2.71
CA GLN A 33 14.83 -6.79 2.84
C GLN A 33 15.25 -7.26 4.25
N CYS A 34 14.66 -6.68 5.29
CA CYS A 34 15.09 -6.91 6.68
C CYS A 34 14.24 -7.95 7.44
N GLY A 35 13.06 -8.27 6.91
CA GLY A 35 12.04 -9.06 7.58
C GLY A 35 11.23 -8.28 8.61
N LEU A 36 9.94 -8.63 8.74
CA LEU A 36 9.01 -7.95 9.64
C LEU A 36 9.34 -8.18 11.13
N LYS A 37 9.60 -9.42 11.54
CA LYS A 37 9.78 -9.79 12.97
C LYS A 37 10.94 -9.04 13.66
N PRO A 38 12.14 -8.89 13.06
CA PRO A 38 13.23 -8.13 13.67
C PRO A 38 12.87 -6.66 13.88
N LEU A 39 12.22 -6.02 12.90
CA LEU A 39 11.80 -4.63 12.98
C LEU A 39 10.79 -4.40 14.11
N LEU A 40 9.80 -5.28 14.24
CA LEU A 40 8.82 -5.18 15.31
C LEU A 40 9.45 -5.37 16.69
N LYS A 41 10.39 -6.32 16.83
CA LYS A 41 11.14 -6.49 18.09
C LYS A 41 11.97 -5.25 18.42
N PHE A 42 12.58 -4.62 17.43
CA PHE A 42 13.36 -3.40 17.61
C PHE A 42 12.47 -2.23 18.03
N ALA A 43 11.40 -1.95 17.28
CA ALA A 43 10.45 -0.87 17.58
C ALA A 43 9.91 -1.00 19.01
N ARG A 44 9.52 -2.22 19.41
CA ARG A 44 9.05 -2.52 20.76
C ARG A 44 10.10 -2.27 21.84
N ARG A 45 11.35 -2.70 21.63
CA ARG A 45 12.44 -2.48 22.61
C ARG A 45 12.79 -1.01 22.79
N MET A 46 12.59 -0.22 21.73
CA MET A 46 12.86 1.23 21.73
C MET A 46 11.66 2.06 22.16
N GLY A 47 10.49 1.44 22.41
CA GLY A 47 9.26 2.17 22.72
C GLY A 47 8.72 3.00 21.55
N ILE A 48 9.01 2.59 20.31
CA ILE A 48 8.55 3.28 19.11
C ILE A 48 7.17 2.73 18.72
N GLU A 49 6.21 3.63 18.59
CA GLU A 49 4.89 3.31 18.04
C GLU A 49 5.02 2.84 16.59
N TRP A 50 4.35 1.74 16.25
CA TRP A 50 4.43 1.14 14.94
C TRP A 50 3.07 0.63 14.46
N HIS A 51 2.92 0.60 13.15
CA HIS A 51 1.79 0.04 12.45
C HIS A 51 2.28 -0.72 11.22
N ALA A 52 1.79 -1.94 11.02
CA ALA A 52 2.14 -2.79 9.89
C ALA A 52 1.01 -2.76 8.86
N LEU A 53 1.33 -2.33 7.65
CA LEU A 53 0.47 -2.49 6.48
C LEU A 53 1.03 -3.64 5.62
N VAL A 54 0.20 -4.65 5.39
CA VAL A 54 0.53 -5.89 4.66
C VAL A 54 -0.44 -6.11 3.51
N ASP A 55 0.02 -6.84 2.49
CA ASP A 55 -0.80 -7.19 1.33
C ASP A 55 -1.90 -8.22 1.69
N GLY A 56 -2.91 -8.33 0.84
CA GLY A 56 -4.03 -9.25 1.03
C GLY A 56 -3.79 -10.66 0.46
N ASP A 57 -2.60 -10.92 -0.08
CA ASP A 57 -2.23 -12.21 -0.66
C ASP A 57 -1.84 -13.26 0.40
N GLU A 58 -1.40 -14.44 -0.06
CA GLU A 58 -0.98 -15.53 0.84
C GLU A 58 0.30 -15.20 1.64
N ALA A 59 1.17 -14.32 1.14
CA ALA A 59 2.36 -13.87 1.86
C ALA A 59 1.98 -12.86 2.94
N GLY A 60 1.18 -11.85 2.60
CA GLY A 60 0.62 -10.87 3.50
C GLY A 60 -0.16 -11.50 4.65
N LYS A 61 -0.94 -12.56 4.40
CA LYS A 61 -1.59 -13.35 5.47
C LYS A 61 -0.60 -14.00 6.44
N LYS A 62 0.55 -14.49 5.96
CA LYS A 62 1.60 -15.04 6.84
C LYS A 62 2.22 -13.96 7.70
N TYR A 63 2.44 -12.77 7.14
CA TYR A 63 2.91 -11.61 7.89
C TYR A 63 1.89 -11.15 8.93
N ALA A 64 0.62 -11.02 8.55
CA ALA A 64 -0.48 -10.72 9.46
C ALA A 64 -0.54 -11.69 10.64
N ASN A 65 -0.47 -12.99 10.38
CA ASN A 65 -0.46 -14.00 11.44
C ASN A 65 0.78 -13.89 12.32
N ALA A 66 1.96 -13.61 11.75
CA ALA A 66 3.18 -13.37 12.53
C ALA A 66 3.06 -12.15 13.46
N VAL A 67 2.37 -11.10 13.02
CA VAL A 67 2.04 -9.92 13.84
C VAL A 67 1.06 -10.29 14.94
N ARG A 68 -0.05 -10.97 14.61
CA ARG A 68 -1.05 -11.44 15.58
C ARG A 68 -0.43 -12.26 16.69
N SER A 69 0.40 -13.26 16.36
CA SER A 69 1.09 -14.07 17.36
C SER A 69 2.05 -13.26 18.26
N MET A 70 2.53 -12.10 17.81
CA MET A 70 3.32 -11.19 18.64
C MET A 70 2.45 -10.29 19.53
N LEU A 71 1.23 -9.97 19.08
CA LEU A 71 0.25 -9.15 19.79
C LEU A 71 -0.53 -9.95 20.84
N ASP A 72 -0.80 -11.24 20.63
CA ASP A 72 -1.47 -12.13 21.60
C ASP A 72 -0.77 -12.17 22.98
N ASN A 73 0.49 -11.74 23.04
CA ASN A 73 1.27 -11.64 24.28
C ASN A 73 1.13 -10.27 24.97
N HIS A 74 0.30 -9.35 24.45
CA HIS A 74 0.15 -7.95 24.89
C HIS A 74 -1.31 -7.47 24.76
N GLU A 75 -1.66 -6.38 25.45
CA GLU A 75 -2.99 -5.76 25.42
C GLU A 75 -3.25 -4.87 24.19
N ASP A 76 -2.32 -4.84 23.22
CA ASP A 76 -2.47 -4.04 22.00
C ASP A 76 -3.57 -4.62 21.08
N ASN A 77 -4.52 -3.78 20.65
CA ASN A 77 -5.52 -4.18 19.68
C ASN A 77 -4.89 -4.42 18.30
N GLU A 78 -5.25 -5.53 17.67
CA GLU A 78 -4.82 -5.86 16.30
C GLU A 78 -5.10 -4.72 15.32
N ARG A 79 -6.27 -4.09 15.41
CA ARG A 79 -6.69 -3.01 14.48
C ARG A 79 -5.80 -1.77 14.54
N ASP A 80 -5.18 -1.51 15.69
CA ASP A 80 -4.32 -0.35 15.87
C ASP A 80 -2.88 -0.61 15.37
N ARG A 81 -2.52 -1.89 15.19
CA ARG A 81 -1.16 -2.34 14.87
C ARG A 81 -1.02 -2.98 13.49
N LEU A 82 -2.10 -3.49 12.92
CA LEU A 82 -2.08 -4.26 11.68
C LEU A 82 -3.27 -3.87 10.80
N THR A 83 -2.94 -3.44 9.57
CA THR A 83 -3.90 -3.31 8.48
C THR A 83 -3.49 -4.27 7.37
N ALA A 84 -4.41 -5.16 6.97
CA ALA A 84 -4.26 -5.99 5.79
C ALA A 84 -5.10 -5.40 4.65
N LEU A 85 -4.52 -5.29 3.45
CA LEU A 85 -5.25 -4.77 2.30
C LEU A 85 -6.43 -5.69 1.92
N PRO A 86 -7.60 -5.13 1.55
CA PRO A 86 -8.76 -5.92 1.12
C PRO A 86 -8.61 -6.46 -0.32
N ALA A 87 -7.46 -6.23 -0.96
CA ALA A 87 -7.11 -6.72 -2.29
C ALA A 87 -5.75 -7.44 -2.22
N PRO A 88 -5.43 -8.31 -3.22
CA PRO A 88 -4.21 -9.10 -3.22
C PRO A 88 -2.94 -8.27 -3.07
N ASP A 89 -2.87 -7.12 -3.73
CA ASP A 89 -1.75 -6.18 -3.70
C ASP A 89 -2.29 -4.75 -3.85
N MET A 90 -1.39 -3.77 -3.70
CA MET A 90 -1.71 -2.35 -3.83
C MET A 90 -2.26 -1.98 -5.21
N GLU A 91 -1.76 -2.59 -6.29
CA GLU A 91 -2.23 -2.29 -7.64
C GLU A 91 -3.68 -2.75 -7.88
N HIS A 92 -4.04 -3.93 -7.38
CA HIS A 92 -5.41 -4.44 -7.42
C HIS A 92 -6.33 -3.60 -6.53
N PHE A 93 -5.83 -3.11 -5.41
CA PHE A 93 -6.57 -2.19 -4.55
C PHE A 93 -6.90 -0.89 -5.32
N MET A 94 -5.88 -0.22 -5.85
CA MET A 94 -6.05 1.03 -6.61
C MET A 94 -6.95 0.85 -7.83
N TYR A 95 -6.81 -0.27 -8.56
CA TYR A 95 -7.67 -0.57 -9.70
C TYR A 95 -9.16 -0.60 -9.29
N ARG A 96 -9.48 -1.19 -8.13
CA ARG A 96 -10.85 -1.29 -7.60
C ARG A 96 -11.37 0.03 -7.03
N GLU A 97 -10.49 0.84 -6.44
CA GLU A 97 -10.84 2.17 -5.89
C GLU A 97 -11.12 3.24 -6.96
N GLY A 98 -11.10 2.85 -8.23
CA GLY A 98 -11.52 3.69 -9.36
C GLY A 98 -10.37 4.19 -10.24
N PHE A 99 -9.14 3.77 -9.99
CA PHE A 99 -7.99 4.11 -10.84
C PHE A 99 -7.91 3.24 -12.11
N SER A 100 -8.89 2.38 -12.38
CA SER A 100 -8.92 1.49 -13.55
C SER A 100 -8.63 2.22 -14.88
N SER A 101 -9.10 3.46 -15.05
CA SER A 101 -8.79 4.28 -16.23
C SER A 101 -7.31 4.55 -16.44
N VAL A 102 -6.55 4.73 -15.35
CA VAL A 102 -5.09 4.90 -15.39
C VAL A 102 -4.42 3.62 -15.87
N TYR A 103 -4.76 2.48 -15.28
CA TYR A 103 -4.21 1.18 -15.68
C TYR A 103 -4.50 0.86 -17.15
N HIS A 104 -5.72 1.15 -17.63
CA HIS A 104 -6.07 0.95 -19.04
C HIS A 104 -5.33 1.89 -19.99
N ARG A 105 -5.17 3.17 -19.61
CA ARG A 105 -4.39 4.16 -20.36
C ARG A 105 -2.93 3.72 -20.48
N VAL A 106 -2.31 3.36 -19.37
CA VAL A 106 -0.92 2.93 -19.30
C VAL A 106 -0.70 1.61 -20.04
N ALA A 107 -1.59 0.63 -19.88
CA ALA A 107 -1.50 -0.64 -20.59
C ALA A 107 -1.80 -0.55 -22.10
N SER A 108 -2.20 0.63 -22.60
CA SER A 108 -2.72 0.84 -23.96
C SER A 108 -3.82 -0.17 -24.30
N VAL A 109 -4.75 -0.38 -23.38
CA VAL A 109 -5.89 -1.30 -23.53
C VAL A 109 -7.20 -0.52 -23.48
N PRO A 110 -8.09 -0.66 -24.47
CA PRO A 110 -9.40 -0.03 -24.41
C PRO A 110 -10.22 -0.50 -23.19
N LEU A 111 -10.90 0.43 -22.52
CA LEU A 111 -11.76 0.15 -21.34
C LEU A 111 -12.87 -0.88 -21.61
N LYS A 112 -13.26 -1.06 -22.88
CA LYS A 112 -14.33 -1.99 -23.30
C LYS A 112 -13.87 -3.43 -23.45
N VAL A 113 -12.56 -3.71 -23.36
CA VAL A 113 -12.06 -5.08 -23.51
C VAL A 113 -12.31 -5.85 -22.23
N GLN A 114 -13.07 -6.96 -22.32
CA GLN A 114 -13.18 -7.92 -21.23
C GLN A 114 -11.86 -8.69 -21.10
N MET A 115 -10.97 -8.17 -20.27
CA MET A 115 -9.76 -8.88 -19.86
C MET A 115 -9.67 -9.00 -18.33
N PRO A 116 -9.07 -10.08 -17.80
CA PRO A 116 -8.84 -10.20 -16.38
C PRO A 116 -8.02 -9.02 -15.84
N VAL A 117 -8.45 -8.42 -14.73
CA VAL A 117 -7.80 -7.28 -14.07
C VAL A 117 -6.29 -7.50 -13.90
N ARG A 118 -5.92 -8.70 -13.43
CA ARG A 118 -4.51 -9.10 -13.28
C ARG A 118 -3.70 -8.93 -14.56
N LYS A 119 -4.27 -9.21 -15.74
CA LYS A 119 -3.59 -9.02 -17.02
C LYS A 119 -3.43 -7.55 -17.38
N VAL A 120 -4.43 -6.71 -17.09
CA VAL A 120 -4.33 -5.25 -17.28
C VAL A 120 -3.19 -4.70 -16.43
N ILE A 121 -3.15 -5.06 -15.14
CA ILE A 121 -2.13 -4.60 -14.19
C ILE A 121 -0.74 -5.04 -14.64
N ILE A 122 -0.55 -6.33 -14.94
CA ILE A 122 0.74 -6.84 -15.42
C ILE A 122 1.18 -6.10 -16.68
N LYS A 123 0.27 -5.85 -17.62
CA LYS A 123 0.59 -5.13 -18.86
C LYS A 123 0.93 -3.66 -18.61
N ALA A 124 0.24 -2.99 -17.69
CA ALA A 124 0.55 -1.63 -17.28
C ALA A 124 1.95 -1.56 -16.64
N VAL A 125 2.22 -2.44 -15.68
CA VAL A 125 3.53 -2.56 -15.00
C VAL A 125 4.64 -2.88 -16.01
N HIS A 126 4.41 -3.73 -17.00
CA HIS A 126 5.40 -3.99 -18.04
C HIS A 126 5.67 -2.78 -18.95
N HIS A 127 4.68 -1.91 -19.18
CA HIS A 127 4.82 -0.78 -20.09
C HIS A 127 5.54 0.41 -19.46
N THR A 128 5.33 0.66 -18.16
CA THR A 128 5.87 1.85 -17.47
C THR A 128 6.58 1.51 -16.17
N SER A 129 6.90 0.25 -15.87
CA SER A 129 7.43 -0.16 -14.57
C SER A 129 6.49 0.13 -13.38
N LYS A 130 6.76 -0.51 -12.23
CA LYS A 130 5.98 -0.27 -11.00
C LYS A 130 6.08 1.18 -10.49
N PRO A 131 7.27 1.82 -10.40
CA PRO A 131 7.37 3.18 -9.88
C PRO A 131 6.68 4.21 -10.78
N ASP A 132 6.82 4.16 -12.11
CA ASP A 132 6.14 5.17 -12.94
C ASP A 132 4.61 4.96 -12.96
N LEU A 133 4.14 3.72 -12.83
CA LEU A 133 2.72 3.44 -12.63
C LEU A 133 2.21 4.04 -11.31
N ALA A 134 2.99 3.93 -10.23
CA ALA A 134 2.67 4.55 -8.96
C ALA A 134 2.64 6.09 -9.08
N ILE A 135 3.57 6.69 -9.83
CA ILE A 135 3.56 8.14 -10.12
C ILE A 135 2.27 8.55 -10.83
N GLU A 136 1.87 7.82 -11.87
CA GLU A 136 0.67 8.13 -12.65
C GLU A 136 -0.60 8.02 -11.79
N VAL A 137 -0.69 6.99 -10.95
CA VAL A 137 -1.80 6.82 -9.99
C VAL A 137 -1.83 7.97 -8.99
N ALA A 138 -0.68 8.34 -8.43
CA ALA A 138 -0.56 9.48 -7.55
C ALA A 138 -0.97 10.79 -8.24
N MET A 139 -0.48 11.07 -9.44
CA MET A 139 -0.87 12.27 -10.18
C MET A 139 -2.39 12.33 -10.41
N GLN A 140 -2.99 11.19 -10.76
CA GLN A 140 -4.44 11.09 -10.95
C GLN A 140 -5.20 11.31 -9.63
N ALA A 141 -4.68 10.79 -8.51
CA ALA A 141 -5.25 10.99 -7.19
C ALA A 141 -5.25 12.47 -6.78
N GLY A 142 -4.17 13.19 -7.08
CA GLY A 142 -4.05 14.63 -6.82
C GLY A 142 -5.06 15.46 -7.62
N VAL A 143 -5.37 15.04 -8.85
CA VAL A 143 -6.44 15.66 -9.67
C VAL A 143 -7.84 15.37 -9.10
N TRP A 144 -8.04 14.20 -8.49
CA TRP A 144 -9.32 13.80 -7.89
C TRP A 144 -9.51 14.23 -6.43
N ALA A 145 -8.46 14.73 -5.79
CA ALA A 145 -8.43 15.13 -4.38
C ALA A 145 -9.57 16.06 -3.92
N PRO A 146 -10.20 16.94 -4.74
CA PRO A 146 -11.35 17.69 -4.27
C PRO A 146 -12.62 16.85 -4.04
N THR A 147 -12.68 15.61 -4.57
CA THR A 147 -13.94 14.85 -4.71
C THR A 147 -13.91 13.42 -4.19
N ARG A 148 -12.74 12.81 -3.95
CA ARG A 148 -12.63 11.37 -3.63
C ARG A 148 -11.67 10.98 -2.50
N CYS A 149 -10.98 11.93 -1.86
CA CYS A 149 -10.39 11.60 -0.56
C CYS A 149 -11.56 11.22 0.36
N PRO A 150 -11.63 9.99 0.91
CA PRO A 150 -12.63 9.67 1.92
C PRO A 150 -12.46 10.74 3.00
N ARG A 151 -13.54 11.47 3.25
CA ARG A 151 -13.55 12.55 4.23
C ARG A 151 -12.98 12.01 5.54
N CYS A 152 -12.13 12.83 6.15
CA CYS A 152 -11.81 12.81 7.57
C CYS A 152 -13.08 12.57 8.42
#